data_AF-A0A4U2PSW5-F1
#
_entry.id   AF-A0A4U2PSW5-F1
#
_cell.length_a   1.000
_cell.length_b   1.000
_cell.length_c   1.000
_cell.angle_alpha   90.00
_cell.angle_beta   90.00
_cell.angle_gamma   90.00
#
_symmetry.space_group_name_H-M   'P 1'
#
loop_
_entity.id
_entity.type
_entity.pdbx_description
1 polymer ?
#
loop_
_entity_poly.entity_id
_entity_poly.type
_entity_poly.pdbx_seq_one_letter_code
_entity_poly.pdbx_strand_id
1 'polypeptide(L)'
;MRRKSVSQTNELEWLQASYDKRKNRSVELGVKAIDALIKEGKSVSYRTVSDKSKAIDPDGIGIHQNTIRKNPELHNHFLKHSTTKAYRPRKRSYKPLDDDLDAFKHIKEDRDIDRVRQRYMQLTKPELVDLLIRMEQYIAYQNQYWLKSEFEKYMNE
;
A
#
# COMPACT_ATOMS: atom_id res chain seq x y z
N MET A 1 -31.85 16.21 21.25
CA MET A 1 -32.29 14.83 20.91
C MET A 1 -32.63 14.77 19.42
N ARG A 2 -31.78 14.14 18.61
CA ARG A 2 -32.05 13.93 17.17
C ARG A 2 -33.02 12.75 17.04
N ARG A 3 -34.24 13.00 16.58
CA ARG A 3 -35.23 11.94 16.29
C ARG A 3 -34.69 11.09 15.14
N LYS A 4 -34.41 9.80 15.41
CA LYS A 4 -34.23 8.78 14.37
C LYS A 4 -35.56 8.65 13.64
N SER A 5 -35.62 9.09 12.39
CA SER A 5 -36.78 8.88 11.52
C SER A 5 -36.95 7.39 11.26
N VAL A 6 -38.18 6.95 11.46
CA VAL A 6 -38.71 5.60 11.27
C VAL A 6 -38.26 5.03 9.93
N SER A 7 -37.69 3.83 9.96
CA SER A 7 -37.34 3.04 8.78
C SER A 7 -38.60 2.72 7.97
N GLN A 8 -38.78 3.38 6.83
CA GLN A 8 -39.75 2.95 5.83
C GLN A 8 -39.20 1.69 5.16
N THR A 9 -39.60 0.53 5.66
CA THR A 9 -39.31 -0.80 5.08
C THR A 9 -40.18 -1.08 3.84
N ASN A 10 -40.32 -0.06 2.98
CA ASN A 10 -40.81 -0.16 1.60
C ASN A 10 -39.73 0.48 0.74
N GLU A 11 -38.54 -0.13 0.75
CA GLU A 11 -37.53 0.18 -0.24
C GLU A 11 -38.17 -0.04 -1.61
N LEU A 12 -38.32 1.05 -2.37
CA LEU A 12 -39.11 1.15 -3.58
C LEU A 12 -38.80 -0.01 -4.55
N GLU A 13 -39.71 -0.98 -4.67
CA GLU A 13 -39.50 -2.19 -5.50
C GLU A 13 -39.10 -1.86 -6.95
N TRP A 14 -39.63 -0.74 -7.50
CA TRP A 14 -39.26 -0.26 -8.83
C TRP A 14 -37.78 0.17 -8.92
N LEU A 15 -37.22 0.71 -7.84
CA LEU A 15 -35.83 1.14 -7.75
C LEU A 15 -34.92 -0.10 -7.67
N GLN A 16 -35.32 -1.10 -6.88
CA GLN A 16 -34.63 -2.37 -6.78
C GLN A 16 -34.60 -3.10 -8.13
N ALA A 17 -35.74 -3.20 -8.81
CA ALA A 17 -35.83 -3.77 -10.15
C ALA A 17 -34.95 -3.03 -11.18
N SER A 18 -34.87 -1.70 -11.09
CA SER A 18 -33.98 -0.90 -11.94
C SER A 18 -32.50 -1.17 -11.64
N TYR A 19 -32.12 -1.28 -10.36
CA TYR A 19 -30.75 -1.63 -9.98
C TYR A 19 -30.37 -3.04 -10.44
N ASP A 20 -31.26 -4.01 -10.25
CA ASP A 20 -31.03 -5.40 -10.67
C ASP A 20 -30.92 -5.50 -12.19
N LYS A 21 -31.75 -4.77 -12.95
CA LYS A 21 -31.63 -4.71 -14.42
C LYS A 21 -30.26 -4.18 -14.86
N ARG A 22 -29.77 -3.10 -14.24
CA ARG A 22 -28.44 -2.53 -14.55
C ARG A 22 -27.31 -3.48 -14.13
N LYS A 23 -27.44 -4.13 -12.98
CA LYS A 23 -26.50 -5.11 -12.47
C LYS A 23 -26.41 -6.29 -13.44
N ASN A 24 -27.53 -6.90 -13.81
CA ASN A 24 -27.60 -8.05 -14.71
C ASN A 24 -27.03 -7.71 -16.10
N ARG A 25 -27.40 -6.55 -16.67
CA ARG A 25 -26.80 -6.06 -17.93
C ARG A 25 -25.27 -6.02 -17.85
N SER A 26 -24.72 -5.53 -16.73
CA SER A 26 -23.27 -5.45 -16.55
C SER A 26 -22.61 -6.83 -16.44
N VAL A 27 -23.27 -7.80 -15.80
CA VAL A 27 -22.78 -9.18 -15.70
C VAL A 27 -22.77 -9.83 -17.08
N GLU A 28 -23.89 -9.77 -17.81
CA GLU A 28 -24.01 -10.37 -19.13
C GLU A 28 -23.00 -9.84 -20.13
N LEU A 29 -22.84 -8.50 -20.21
CA LEU A 29 -21.85 -7.87 -21.08
C LEU A 29 -20.42 -8.21 -20.64
N GLY A 30 -20.16 -8.23 -19.33
CA GLY A 30 -18.86 -8.56 -18.79
C GLY A 30 -18.43 -10.00 -19.08
N VAL A 31 -19.33 -10.96 -18.90
CA VAL A 31 -19.11 -12.38 -19.22
C VAL A 31 -18.84 -12.55 -20.71
N LYS A 32 -19.70 -11.99 -21.59
CA LYS A 32 -19.48 -12.04 -23.04
C LYS A 32 -18.15 -11.43 -23.46
N ALA A 33 -17.74 -10.32 -22.85
CA ALA A 33 -16.46 -9.69 -23.14
C ALA A 33 -15.27 -10.54 -22.69
N ILE A 34 -15.36 -11.19 -21.53
CA ILE A 34 -14.33 -12.11 -21.02
C ILE A 34 -14.21 -13.33 -21.93
N ASP A 35 -15.33 -13.97 -22.29
CA ASP A 35 -15.35 -15.13 -23.19
C ASP A 35 -14.78 -14.80 -24.58
N ALA A 36 -15.11 -13.63 -25.11
CA ALA A 36 -14.55 -13.15 -26.38
C ALA A 36 -13.03 -12.94 -26.28
N LEU A 37 -12.52 -12.38 -25.17
CA LEU A 37 -11.08 -12.21 -24.95
C LEU A 37 -10.35 -13.55 -24.84
N ILE A 38 -10.95 -14.55 -24.17
CA ILE A 38 -10.41 -15.90 -24.08
C ILE A 38 -10.34 -16.53 -25.47
N LYS A 39 -11.42 -16.44 -26.25
CA LYS A 39 -11.48 -16.97 -27.61
C LYS A 39 -10.46 -16.32 -28.54
N GLU A 40 -10.18 -15.03 -28.35
CA GLU A 40 -9.14 -14.29 -29.09
C GLU A 40 -7.71 -14.52 -28.56
N GLY A 41 -7.55 -15.26 -27.45
CA GLY A 41 -6.25 -15.49 -26.83
C GLY A 41 -5.60 -14.24 -26.23
N LYS A 42 -6.38 -13.18 -25.96
CA LYS A 42 -5.88 -11.91 -25.42
C LYS A 42 -5.86 -11.93 -23.89
N SER A 43 -5.00 -11.09 -23.30
CA SER A 43 -4.93 -10.97 -21.85
C SER A 43 -6.23 -10.43 -21.26
N VAL A 44 -6.83 -11.19 -20.36
CA VAL A 44 -7.99 -10.79 -19.55
C VAL A 44 -7.51 -9.89 -18.40
N SER A 45 -7.74 -8.58 -18.54
CA SER A 45 -7.46 -7.54 -17.55
C SER A 45 -8.67 -6.62 -17.42
N TYR A 46 -8.78 -5.85 -16.34
CA TYR A 46 -9.90 -4.91 -16.18
C TYR A 46 -10.05 -3.95 -17.37
N ARG A 47 -8.93 -3.47 -17.91
CA ARG A 47 -8.93 -2.54 -19.03
C ARG A 47 -9.39 -3.20 -20.32
N THR A 48 -8.81 -4.35 -20.66
CA THR A 48 -9.17 -5.08 -21.88
C THR A 48 -10.63 -5.54 -21.87
N VAL A 49 -11.15 -5.98 -20.72
CA VAL A 49 -12.57 -6.33 -20.57
C VAL A 49 -13.46 -5.10 -20.74
N SER A 50 -13.09 -3.95 -20.17
CA SER A 50 -13.83 -2.69 -20.33
C SER A 50 -13.87 -2.26 -21.79
N ASP A 51 -12.72 -2.23 -22.47
CA ASP A 51 -12.62 -1.85 -23.89
C ASP A 51 -13.40 -2.83 -24.78
N LYS A 52 -13.28 -4.14 -24.52
CA LYS A 52 -13.99 -5.17 -25.29
C LYS A 52 -15.50 -5.11 -25.08
N SER A 53 -15.94 -4.87 -23.85
CA SER A 53 -17.37 -4.73 -23.56
C SER A 53 -17.98 -3.53 -24.29
N LYS A 54 -17.24 -2.43 -24.43
CA LYS A 54 -17.67 -1.24 -25.17
C LYS A 54 -17.87 -1.52 -26.66
N ALA A 55 -17.05 -2.39 -27.24
CA ALA A 55 -17.16 -2.80 -28.64
C ALA A 55 -18.32 -3.78 -28.90
N ILE A 56 -18.74 -4.56 -27.90
CA ILE A 56 -19.83 -5.55 -28.02
C ILE A 56 -21.19 -4.92 -27.67
N ASP A 57 -21.19 -3.91 -26.80
CA ASP A 57 -22.40 -3.25 -26.32
C ASP A 57 -23.12 -2.50 -27.47
N PRO A 58 -24.39 -2.80 -27.77
CA PRO A 58 -25.17 -2.08 -28.78
C PRO A 58 -25.25 -0.57 -28.54
N ASP A 59 -25.21 -0.15 -27.26
CA ASP A 59 -25.29 1.26 -26.88
C ASP A 59 -23.92 1.96 -26.92
N GLY A 60 -22.82 1.21 -27.11
CA GLY A 60 -21.45 1.73 -27.13
C GLY A 60 -20.94 2.28 -25.79
N ILE A 61 -21.66 2.04 -24.68
CA ILE A 61 -21.30 2.49 -23.33
C ILE A 61 -20.30 1.51 -22.70
N GLY A 62 -20.57 0.21 -22.83
CA GLY A 62 -19.77 -0.86 -22.23
C GLY A 62 -19.90 -0.92 -20.71
N ILE A 63 -18.92 -1.56 -20.08
CA ILE A 63 -18.77 -1.61 -18.61
C ILE A 63 -17.47 -0.94 -18.18
N HIS A 64 -17.54 -0.16 -17.09
CA HIS A 64 -16.36 0.47 -16.51
C HIS A 64 -15.59 -0.54 -15.62
N GLN A 65 -14.27 -0.35 -15.51
CA GLN A 65 -13.38 -1.22 -14.72
C GLN A 65 -13.83 -1.36 -13.26
N ASN A 66 -14.35 -0.28 -12.67
CA ASN A 66 -14.82 -0.31 -11.28
C ASN A 66 -16.08 -1.16 -11.11
N THR A 67 -16.91 -1.29 -12.15
CA THR A 67 -18.11 -2.15 -12.14
C THR A 67 -17.71 -3.62 -12.01
N ILE A 68 -16.64 -4.04 -12.70
CA ILE A 68 -16.06 -5.39 -12.59
C ILE A 68 -15.54 -5.65 -11.16
N ARG A 69 -15.07 -4.62 -10.44
CA ARG A 69 -14.60 -4.77 -9.05
C ARG A 69 -15.74 -4.80 -8.03
N LYS A 70 -16.78 -3.97 -8.24
CA LYS A 70 -17.87 -3.79 -7.28
C LYS A 70 -18.96 -4.85 -7.38
N ASN A 71 -19.21 -5.39 -8.59
CA ASN A 71 -20.21 -6.43 -8.76
C ASN A 71 -19.58 -7.80 -8.44
N PRO A 72 -19.94 -8.45 -7.32
CA PRO A 72 -19.25 -9.64 -6.84
C PRO A 72 -19.36 -10.82 -7.83
N GLU A 73 -20.49 -10.95 -8.52
CA GLU A 73 -20.72 -12.03 -9.48
C GLU A 73 -19.78 -11.91 -10.68
N LEU A 74 -19.75 -10.73 -11.30
CA LEU A 74 -18.85 -10.43 -12.41
C LEU A 74 -17.38 -10.48 -11.97
N HIS A 75 -17.07 -10.00 -10.76
CA HIS A 75 -15.72 -10.05 -10.20
C HIS A 75 -15.22 -11.49 -10.06
N ASN A 76 -16.06 -12.38 -9.52
CA ASN A 76 -15.73 -13.78 -9.33
C ASN A 76 -15.51 -14.49 -10.67
N HIS A 77 -16.35 -14.19 -11.67
CA HIS A 77 -16.15 -14.71 -13.02
C HIS A 77 -14.84 -14.19 -13.65
N PHE A 78 -14.55 -12.89 -13.49
CA PHE A 78 -13.29 -12.29 -13.92
C PHE A 78 -12.06 -12.96 -13.26
N LEU A 79 -12.09 -13.21 -11.95
CA LEU A 79 -10.97 -13.81 -11.23
C LEU A 79 -10.63 -15.23 -11.74
N LYS A 80 -11.64 -16.01 -12.16
CA LYS A 80 -11.42 -17.36 -12.73
C LYS A 80 -10.63 -17.34 -14.04
N HIS A 81 -10.79 -16.28 -14.83
CA HIS A 81 -10.21 -16.15 -16.16
C HIS A 81 -9.11 -15.08 -16.25
N SER A 82 -8.80 -14.42 -15.13
CA SER A 82 -7.81 -13.34 -15.07
C SER A 82 -6.41 -13.88 -15.34
N THR A 83 -5.74 -13.29 -16.33
CA THR A 83 -4.35 -13.64 -16.70
C THR A 83 -3.34 -12.67 -16.11
N THR A 84 -3.80 -11.60 -15.45
CA THR A 84 -2.91 -10.59 -14.87
C THR A 84 -2.27 -11.11 -13.59
N LYS A 85 -0.94 -11.01 -13.49
CA LYS A 85 -0.19 -11.32 -12.26
C LYS A 85 -0.72 -10.43 -11.12
N ALA A 86 -0.94 -11.04 -9.95
CA ALA A 86 -1.29 -10.30 -8.74
C ALA A 86 -0.25 -9.21 -8.47
N TYR A 87 -0.71 -7.99 -8.19
CA TYR A 87 0.16 -6.87 -7.87
C TYR A 87 0.99 -7.20 -6.63
N ARG A 88 2.31 -7.22 -6.77
CA ARG A 88 3.24 -7.33 -5.65
C ARG A 88 3.83 -5.94 -5.43
N PRO A 89 3.51 -5.25 -4.31
CA PRO A 89 4.16 -3.99 -4.01
C PRO A 89 5.67 -4.24 -3.90
N ARG A 90 6.47 -3.33 -4.47
CA ARG A 90 7.92 -3.36 -4.26
C ARG A 90 8.19 -3.21 -2.77
N LYS A 91 8.82 -4.21 -2.16
CA LYS A 91 9.34 -4.09 -0.78
C LYS A 91 10.37 -2.96 -0.79
N ARG A 92 10.24 -2.03 0.16
CA ARG A 92 11.30 -1.03 0.39
C ARG A 92 12.58 -1.78 0.74
N SER A 93 13.72 -1.31 0.24
CA SER A 93 15.02 -1.82 0.64
C SER A 93 15.20 -1.53 2.13
N TYR A 94 15.11 -2.56 2.97
CA TYR A 94 15.56 -2.47 4.36
C TYR A 94 17.07 -2.27 4.32
N LYS A 95 17.56 -1.14 4.82
CA LYS A 95 18.98 -0.97 5.09
C LYS A 95 19.16 -1.35 6.55
N PRO A 96 19.79 -2.49 6.87
CA PRO A 96 20.15 -2.76 8.25
C PRO A 96 21.02 -1.59 8.72
N LEU A 97 20.65 -0.99 9.85
CA LEU A 97 21.55 -0.11 10.57
C LEU A 97 22.72 -0.98 11.00
N ASP A 98 23.89 -0.74 10.42
CA ASP A 98 25.11 -1.48 10.74
C ASP A 98 25.27 -1.52 12.26
N ASP A 99 25.56 -2.70 12.81
CA ASP A 99 25.54 -2.94 14.27
C ASP A 99 26.76 -2.32 14.98
N ASP A 100 27.59 -1.63 14.22
CA ASP A 100 28.86 -1.10 14.68
C ASP A 100 28.67 0.26 15.35
N LEU A 101 28.99 0.33 16.65
CA LEU A 101 29.03 1.58 17.43
C LEU A 101 30.03 2.59 16.82
N ASP A 102 30.93 2.14 15.94
CA ASP A 102 31.85 2.96 15.15
C ASP A 102 31.15 3.96 14.22
N ALA A 103 29.86 3.76 13.91
CA ALA A 103 29.07 4.74 13.18
C ALA A 103 28.95 6.08 13.93
N PHE A 104 29.00 6.07 15.27
CA PHE A 104 28.90 7.27 16.10
C PHE A 104 30.24 7.97 16.33
N LYS A 105 31.37 7.26 16.13
CA LYS A 105 32.72 7.78 16.33
C LYS A 105 33.11 8.89 15.34
N HIS A 106 32.51 8.87 14.14
CA HIS A 106 32.86 9.77 13.04
C HIS A 106 31.82 10.89 12.84
N ILE A 107 31.02 11.20 13.86
CA ILE A 107 30.04 12.29 13.77
C ILE A 107 30.79 13.63 13.79
N LYS A 108 30.66 14.37 12.69
CA LYS A 108 31.17 15.74 12.60
C LYS A 108 30.36 16.69 13.47
N GLU A 109 31.04 17.60 14.16
CA GLU A 109 30.43 18.67 14.96
C GLU A 109 29.68 19.67 14.07
N ASP A 110 30.19 19.96 12.88
CA ASP A 110 29.63 20.90 11.89
C ASP A 110 28.62 20.24 10.91
N ARG A 111 27.97 19.16 11.34
CA ARG A 111 27.01 18.43 10.49
C ARG A 111 25.83 19.29 10.07
N ASP A 112 25.50 19.23 8.78
CA ASP A 112 24.29 19.81 8.21
C ASP A 112 23.03 19.19 8.85
N ILE A 113 22.38 19.97 9.72
CA ILE A 113 21.22 19.55 10.52
C ILE A 113 20.03 19.21 9.62
N ASP A 114 19.80 19.96 8.56
CA ASP A 114 18.65 19.76 7.68
C ASP A 114 18.81 18.48 6.87
N ARG A 115 20.02 18.21 6.38
CA ARG A 115 20.33 16.96 5.68
C ARG A 115 20.22 15.75 6.60
N VAL A 116 20.57 15.89 7.88
CA VAL A 116 20.39 14.79 8.85
C VAL A 116 18.91 14.59 9.18
N ARG A 117 18.15 15.68 9.40
CA ARG A 117 16.71 15.60 9.61
C ARG A 117 16.02 14.86 8.47
N GLN A 118 16.40 15.17 7.22
CA GLN A 118 15.89 14.45 6.04
C GLN A 118 16.19 12.95 6.08
N ARG A 119 17.39 12.53 6.49
CA ARG A 119 17.74 11.10 6.62
C ARG A 119 16.90 10.41 7.70
N TYR A 120 16.73 11.04 8.86
CA TYR A 120 15.93 10.47 9.96
C TYR A 120 14.44 10.35 9.58
N MET A 121 13.91 11.31 8.80
CA MET A 121 12.53 11.23 8.30
C MET A 121 12.30 10.12 7.26
N GLN A 122 13.37 9.54 6.71
CA GLN A 122 13.27 8.38 5.81
C GLN A 122 13.17 7.04 6.58
N LEU A 123 13.53 7.04 7.86
CA LEU A 123 13.46 5.87 8.73
C LEU A 123 12.02 5.61 9.20
N THR A 124 11.73 4.35 9.42
CA THR A 124 10.52 3.91 10.12
C THR A 124 10.64 4.15 11.62
N LYS A 125 9.50 4.17 12.33
CA LYS A 125 9.49 4.35 13.79
C LYS A 125 10.37 3.32 14.52
N PRO A 126 10.35 2.02 14.20
CA PRO A 126 11.26 1.04 14.81
C PRO A 126 12.74 1.37 14.57
N GLU A 127 13.12 1.68 13.33
CA GLU A 127 14.51 2.02 12.97
C GLU A 127 15.00 3.27 13.73
N LEU A 128 14.11 4.26 13.95
CA LEU A 128 14.45 5.44 14.74
C LEU A 128 14.62 5.13 16.23
N VAL A 129 13.79 4.24 16.79
CA VAL A 129 13.92 3.79 18.18
C VAL A 129 15.24 3.05 18.38
N ASP A 130 15.59 2.13 17.48
CA ASP A 130 16.84 1.38 17.54
C ASP A 130 18.06 2.31 17.45
N LEU A 131 18.00 3.32 16.56
CA LEU A 131 19.04 4.33 16.44
C LEU A 131 19.24 5.13 17.75
N LEU A 132 18.16 5.51 18.43
CA LEU A 132 18.22 6.26 19.68
C LEU A 132 18.83 5.41 20.81
N ILE A 133 18.39 4.16 20.96
CA ILE A 133 18.94 3.24 21.96
C ILE A 133 20.45 3.06 21.76
N ARG A 134 20.91 2.88 20.52
CA ARG A 134 22.34 2.76 20.20
C ARG A 134 23.12 4.03 20.51
N MET A 135 22.54 5.20 20.23
CA MET A 135 23.16 6.48 20.58
C MET A 135 23.34 6.63 22.09
N GLU A 136 22.32 6.28 22.88
CA GLU A 136 22.38 6.31 24.35
C GLU A 136 23.48 5.38 24.88
N GLN A 137 23.57 4.15 24.36
CA GLN A 137 24.61 3.19 24.72
C GLN A 137 26.02 3.72 24.38
N TYR A 138 26.19 4.34 23.21
CA TYR A 138 27.46 4.93 22.82
C TYR A 138 27.88 6.08 23.74
N ILE A 139 26.95 6.99 24.08
CA ILE A 139 27.22 8.09 25.00
C ILE A 139 27.61 7.56 26.38
N ALA A 140 26.88 6.56 26.91
CA ALA A 140 27.19 5.94 28.19
C ALA A 140 28.60 5.31 28.19
N TYR A 141 28.96 4.60 27.12
CA TYR A 141 30.28 4.00 26.96
C TYR A 141 31.40 5.05 26.89
N GLN A 142 31.23 6.11 26.08
CA GLN A 142 32.24 7.17 25.96
C GLN A 142 32.44 7.93 27.27
N ASN A 143 31.37 8.19 28.02
CA ASN A 143 31.46 8.84 29.33
C ASN A 143 32.27 8.00 30.33
N GLN A 144 32.05 6.68 30.37
CA GLN A 144 32.83 5.78 31.21
C GLN A 144 34.29 5.71 30.78
N TYR A 145 34.55 5.64 29.47
CA TYR A 145 35.90 5.61 28.93
C TYR A 145 36.68 6.89 29.26
N TRP A 146 36.05 8.06 29.07
CA TRP A 146 36.63 9.35 29.40
C TRP A 146 36.98 9.46 30.88
N LEU A 147 36.05 9.12 31.79
CA LEU A 147 36.30 9.12 33.23
C LEU A 147 37.50 8.23 33.60
N LYS A 148 37.53 7.00 33.07
CA LYS A 148 38.63 6.07 33.33
C LYS A 148 39.98 6.64 32.85
N SER A 149 40.01 7.19 31.65
CA SER A 149 41.24 7.77 31.08
C SER A 149 41.74 8.96 31.89
N GLU A 150 40.85 9.75 32.48
CA GLU A 150 41.23 10.91 33.30
C GLU A 150 41.81 10.49 34.65
N PHE A 151 41.21 9.48 35.30
CA PHE A 151 41.78 8.89 36.52
C PHE A 151 43.15 8.23 36.26
N GLU A 152 43.33 7.54 35.13
CA GLU A 152 44.61 6.92 34.77
C GLU A 152 45.73 7.96 34.54
N LYS A 153 45.42 9.15 34.00
CA LYS A 153 46.40 10.23 33.89
C LYS A 153 46.84 10.74 35.27
N TYR A 154 45.87 11.00 36.15
CA TYR A 154 46.13 11.48 37.51
C TYR A 154 46.91 10.50 38.39
N MET A 155 46.79 9.19 38.14
CA MET A 155 47.53 8.16 38.89
C MET A 155 48.96 7.93 38.39
N ASN A 156 49.31 8.46 37.21
CA ASN A 156 50.62 8.31 36.58
C ASN A 156 51.47 9.61 36.60
N GLU A 157 50.97 10.67 37.25
CA GLU A 157 51.73 11.88 37.66
C GLU A 157 52.26 11.73 39.09
#